data_AF-A0A5D3B0Q5-F1
#
_entry.id   AF-A0A5D3B0Q5-F1
#
_cell.length_a   1.000
_cell.length_b   1.000
_cell.length_c   1.000
_cell.angle_alpha   90.00
_cell.angle_beta   90.00
_cell.angle_gamma   90.00
#
_symmetry.space_group_name_H-M   'P 1'
#
loop_
_entity.id
_entity.type
_entity.pdbx_description
1 polymer ?
#
loop_
_entity_poly.entity_id
_entity_poly.type
_entity_poly.pdbx_seq_one_letter_code
_entity_poly.pdbx_strand_id
1 'polypeptide(L)'
;MSAQPSASAPLFFSYSPRTQLILHSSLTSAQLFAFLAPPAFLVSSLALKRTSFSIRGLMRYSASGAALGAVAGAGVGGARAGSASDLEVNAKLGQMASFGKSSLDETSVRRNDYATIGAALSALLTPAIFLKRAPLPALVLGGASVGLGLGAAGYYIEGATKGEPKAV
;
A
#
# COMPACT_ATOMS: atom_id res chain seq x y z
N MET A 1 -7.34 23.04 27.17
CA MET A 1 -8.14 23.60 26.05
C MET A 1 -8.20 22.55 24.97
N SER A 2 -9.33 21.87 24.84
CA SER A 2 -9.59 20.83 23.85
C SER A 2 -9.68 21.47 22.47
N ALA A 3 -8.69 21.24 21.60
CA ALA A 3 -8.78 21.58 20.20
C ALA A 3 -9.97 20.80 19.61
N GLN A 4 -11.02 21.50 19.18
CA GLN A 4 -12.08 20.89 18.41
C GLN A 4 -11.48 20.31 17.13
N PRO A 5 -11.77 19.05 16.77
CA PRO A 5 -11.33 18.49 15.51
C PRO A 5 -12.00 19.27 14.38
N SER A 6 -11.20 19.98 13.60
CA SER A 6 -11.62 20.63 12.36
C SER A 6 -12.33 19.59 11.50
N ALA A 7 -13.51 19.92 10.95
CA ALA A 7 -14.39 19.03 10.19
C ALA A 7 -13.77 18.36 8.94
N SER A 8 -12.49 18.64 8.65
CA SER A 8 -11.73 18.13 7.51
C SER A 8 -10.42 17.43 7.91
N ALA A 9 -10.20 17.11 9.19
CA ALA A 9 -9.07 16.28 9.58
C ALA A 9 -9.18 14.93 8.85
N PRO A 10 -8.17 14.53 8.04
CA PRO A 10 -8.23 13.26 7.33
C PRO A 10 -8.54 12.13 8.32
N LEU A 11 -9.46 11.23 7.97
CA LEU A 11 -9.96 10.16 8.87
C LEU A 11 -8.85 9.37 9.55
N PHE A 12 -7.67 9.30 8.94
CA PHE A 12 -6.48 8.70 9.54
C PHE A 12 -6.08 9.35 10.88
N PHE A 13 -6.13 10.68 10.97
CA PHE A 13 -5.69 11.45 12.13
C PHE A 13 -6.70 11.46 13.28
N SER A 14 -7.95 11.03 13.04
CA SER A 14 -8.95 10.89 14.11
C SER A 14 -8.84 9.56 14.87
N TYR A 15 -8.10 8.58 14.34
CA TYR A 15 -7.87 7.31 15.03
C TYR A 15 -6.82 7.43 16.14
N SER A 16 -6.84 6.47 17.07
CA SER A 16 -5.83 6.40 18.13
C SER A 16 -4.42 6.18 17.56
N PRO A 17 -3.36 6.69 18.23
CA PRO A 17 -1.96 6.52 17.83
C PRO A 17 -1.58 5.09 17.41
N ARG A 18 -1.98 4.11 18.22
CA ARG A 18 -1.71 2.70 17.94
C ARG A 18 -2.38 2.23 16.65
N THR A 19 -3.60 2.69 16.39
CA THR A 19 -4.34 2.35 15.16
C THR A 19 -3.66 2.96 13.93
N GLN A 20 -3.19 4.20 14.02
CA GLN A 20 -2.44 4.85 12.92
C GLN A 20 -1.17 4.07 12.55
N LEU A 21 -0.41 3.62 13.55
CA LEU A 21 0.78 2.79 13.35
C LEU A 21 0.45 1.46 12.64
N ILE A 22 -0.62 0.80 13.08
CA ILE A 22 -1.09 -0.47 12.50
C ILE A 22 -1.51 -0.25 11.04
N LEU A 23 -2.29 0.79 10.77
CA LEU A 23 -2.78 1.12 9.43
C LEU A 23 -1.63 1.47 8.47
N HIS A 24 -0.66 2.27 8.93
CA HIS A 24 0.52 2.62 8.13
C HIS A 24 1.36 1.39 7.79
N SER A 25 1.61 0.52 8.78
CA SER A 25 2.34 -0.74 8.60
C SER A 25 1.61 -1.68 7.65
N SER A 26 0.29 -1.80 7.80
CA SER A 26 -0.59 -2.59 6.92
C SER A 26 -0.57 -2.09 5.48
N LEU A 27 -0.63 -0.78 5.27
CA LEU A 27 -0.66 -0.21 3.92
C LEU A 27 0.68 -0.36 3.22
N THR A 28 1.78 -0.15 3.94
CA THR A 28 3.14 -0.28 3.40
C THR A 28 3.43 -1.71 2.96
N SER A 29 3.06 -2.70 3.78
CA SER A 29 3.18 -4.11 3.41
C SER A 29 2.22 -4.48 2.28
N ALA A 30 0.99 -3.98 2.27
CA ALA A 30 0.06 -4.20 1.17
C ALA A 30 0.66 -3.71 -0.16
N GLN A 31 1.25 -2.50 -0.18
CA GLN A 31 1.92 -1.94 -1.36
C GLN A 31 3.08 -2.83 -1.85
N LEU A 32 3.93 -3.31 -0.92
CA LEU A 32 5.05 -4.18 -1.27
C LEU A 32 4.57 -5.51 -1.85
N PHE A 33 3.61 -6.18 -1.21
CA PHE A 33 3.09 -7.45 -1.69
C PHE A 33 2.30 -7.29 -2.99
N ALA A 34 1.56 -6.19 -3.14
CA ALA A 34 0.82 -5.89 -4.37
C ALA A 34 1.75 -5.63 -5.57
N PHE A 35 2.95 -5.09 -5.32
CA PHE A 35 4.00 -4.96 -6.32
C PHE A 35 4.67 -6.30 -6.67
N LEU A 36 4.91 -7.15 -5.67
CA LEU A 36 5.64 -8.42 -5.86
C LEU A 36 4.76 -9.59 -6.34
N ALA A 37 3.48 -9.62 -5.97
CA ALA A 37 2.59 -10.74 -6.29
C ALA A 37 2.38 -10.96 -7.81
N PRO A 38 2.18 -9.92 -8.64
CA PRO A 38 2.06 -10.08 -10.09
C PRO A 38 3.32 -10.69 -10.75
N PRO A 39 4.54 -10.15 -10.57
CA PRO A 39 5.74 -10.75 -11.15
C PRO A 39 6.05 -12.13 -10.57
N ALA A 40 5.80 -12.36 -9.27
CA ALA A 40 5.95 -13.70 -8.68
C ALA A 40 5.05 -14.74 -9.36
N PHE A 41 3.79 -14.40 -9.65
CA PHE A 41 2.89 -15.28 -10.40
C PHE A 41 3.41 -15.53 -11.83
N LEU A 42 3.86 -14.48 -12.52
CA LEU A 42 4.42 -14.61 -13.87
C LEU A 42 5.66 -15.51 -13.90
N VAL A 43 6.60 -15.33 -12.98
CA VAL A 43 7.78 -16.20 -12.85
C VAL A 43 7.36 -17.64 -12.56
N SER A 44 6.40 -17.84 -11.65
CA SER A 44 5.93 -19.19 -11.31
C SER A 44 5.26 -19.91 -12.48
N SER A 45 4.53 -19.18 -13.33
CA SER A 45 3.73 -19.76 -14.42
C SER A 45 4.50 -19.85 -15.74
N LEU A 46 5.30 -18.83 -16.09
CA LEU A 46 6.04 -18.81 -17.35
C LEU A 46 7.43 -19.43 -17.22
N ALA A 47 8.21 -19.05 -16.20
CA ALA A 47 9.60 -19.47 -16.06
C ALA A 47 9.73 -20.83 -15.38
N LEU A 48 9.04 -21.01 -14.25
CA LEU A 48 9.08 -22.26 -13.48
C LEU A 48 8.05 -23.29 -13.97
N LYS A 49 7.12 -22.89 -14.85
CA LYS A 49 6.01 -23.72 -15.37
C LYS A 49 5.26 -24.50 -14.30
N ARG A 50 5.24 -24.01 -13.05
CA ARG A 50 4.57 -24.67 -11.91
C ARG A 50 3.06 -24.57 -12.00
N THR A 51 2.56 -23.56 -12.70
CA THR A 51 1.13 -23.31 -12.89
C THR A 51 0.87 -22.88 -14.33
N SER A 52 -0.28 -23.22 -14.89
CA SER A 52 -0.68 -22.73 -16.21
C SER A 52 -0.98 -21.23 -16.15
N PHE A 53 -0.41 -20.46 -17.07
CA PHE A 53 -0.67 -19.02 -17.14
C PHE A 53 -2.15 -18.75 -17.44
N SER A 54 -2.79 -17.94 -16.59
CA SER A 54 -4.17 -17.49 -16.77
C SER A 54 -4.34 -16.10 -16.16
N ILE A 55 -5.10 -15.23 -16.84
CA ILE A 55 -5.43 -13.89 -16.32
C ILE A 55 -6.21 -13.99 -15.01
N ARG A 56 -7.13 -14.96 -14.92
CA ARG A 56 -7.87 -15.21 -13.68
C ARG A 56 -6.92 -15.59 -12.53
N GLY A 57 -5.89 -16.38 -12.83
CA GLY A 57 -4.85 -16.75 -11.87
C GLY A 57 -4.07 -15.53 -11.40
N LEU A 58 -3.53 -14.76 -12.35
CA LEU A 58 -2.78 -13.54 -12.07
C LEU A 58 -3.57 -12.56 -11.20
N MET A 59 -4.81 -12.26 -11.58
CA MET A 59 -5.65 -11.30 -10.86
C MET A 59 -5.99 -11.76 -9.44
N ARG A 60 -6.28 -13.04 -9.26
CA ARG A 60 -6.52 -13.61 -7.93
C ARG A 60 -5.27 -13.58 -7.07
N TYR A 61 -4.12 -13.94 -7.65
CA TYR A 61 -2.85 -13.97 -6.93
C TYR A 61 -2.42 -12.58 -6.47
N SER A 62 -2.60 -11.56 -7.33
CA SER A 62 -2.35 -10.16 -6.99
C SER A 62 -3.28 -9.66 -5.90
N ALA A 63 -4.59 -9.94 -5.99
CA ALA A 63 -5.56 -9.57 -4.96
C ALA A 63 -5.26 -10.24 -3.61
N SER A 64 -4.98 -11.54 -3.62
CA SER A 64 -4.60 -12.26 -2.40
C SER A 64 -3.27 -11.78 -1.84
N GLY A 65 -2.31 -11.45 -2.70
CA GLY A 65 -1.01 -10.92 -2.29
C GLY A 65 -1.16 -9.61 -1.53
N ALA A 66 -1.89 -8.64 -2.09
CA ALA A 66 -2.16 -7.37 -1.42
C ALA A 66 -2.90 -7.55 -0.09
N ALA A 67 -3.92 -8.42 -0.04
CA ALA A 67 -4.66 -8.72 1.17
C ALA A 67 -3.78 -9.39 2.25
N LEU A 68 -2.97 -10.38 1.87
CA LEU A 68 -2.02 -11.05 2.77
C LEU A 68 -0.97 -10.06 3.27
N GLY A 69 -0.48 -9.18 2.40
CA GLY A 69 0.42 -8.09 2.78
C GLY A 69 -0.20 -7.18 3.83
N ALA A 70 -1.44 -6.74 3.64
CA ALA A 70 -2.17 -5.91 4.60
C ALA A 70 -2.29 -6.60 5.96
N VAL A 71 -2.76 -7.84 5.99
CA VAL A 71 -2.92 -8.62 7.23
C VAL A 71 -1.57 -8.82 7.93
N ALA A 72 -0.51 -9.16 7.20
CA ALA A 72 0.82 -9.33 7.76
C ALA A 72 1.36 -8.02 8.36
N GLY A 73 1.19 -6.89 7.67
CA GLY A 73 1.64 -5.59 8.17
C GLY A 73 0.83 -5.09 9.36
N ALA A 74 -0.48 -5.37 9.39
CA ALA A 74 -1.33 -5.10 10.54
C ALA A 74 -0.88 -5.94 11.76
N GLY A 75 -0.55 -7.21 11.56
CA GLY A 75 -0.02 -8.09 12.60
C GLY A 75 1.32 -7.60 13.16
N VAL A 76 2.27 -7.23 12.29
CA VAL A 76 3.57 -6.67 12.70
C VAL A 76 3.39 -5.33 13.41
N GLY A 77 2.52 -4.46 12.90
CA GLY A 77 2.19 -3.17 13.52
C GLY A 77 1.53 -3.34 14.88
N GLY A 78 0.62 -4.32 15.01
CA GLY A 78 -0.09 -4.64 16.24
C GLY A 78 0.83 -5.23 17.30
N ALA A 79 1.71 -6.16 16.92
CA ALA A 79 2.72 -6.73 17.81
C ALA A 79 3.65 -5.64 18.35
N ARG A 80 4.12 -4.75 17.49
CA ARG A 80 4.97 -3.60 17.89
C ARG A 80 4.23 -2.58 18.75
N ALA A 81 2.95 -2.34 18.48
CA ALA A 81 2.12 -1.43 19.27
C ALA A 81 1.73 -2.03 20.64
N GLY A 82 1.67 -3.36 20.75
CA GLY A 82 1.40 -4.07 22.00
C GLY A 82 2.63 -4.28 22.89
N SER A 83 3.84 -4.35 22.30
CA SER A 83 5.09 -4.54 23.04
C SER A 83 5.76 -3.24 23.48
N ALA A 84 5.32 -2.08 22.98
CA ALA A 84 5.94 -0.78 23.24
C ALA A 84 5.22 -0.05 24.39
N SER A 85 6.00 0.63 25.24
CA SER A 85 5.45 1.49 26.30
C SER A 85 4.68 2.68 25.69
N ASP A 86 3.67 3.22 26.38
CA ASP A 86 2.89 4.37 25.88
C ASP A 86 3.76 5.58 25.53
N LEU A 87 4.91 5.74 26.20
CA LEU A 87 5.93 6.73 25.89
C LEU A 87 6.66 6.45 24.56
N GLU A 88 7.00 5.20 24.24
CA GLU A 88 7.59 4.83 22.94
C GLU A 88 6.59 4.88 21.80
N VAL A 89 5.33 4.49 22.05
CA VAL A 89 4.25 4.62 21.07
C VAL A 89 4.01 6.09 20.77
N ASN A 90 3.92 6.96 21.78
CA ASN A 90 3.77 8.39 21.60
C ASN A 90 5.07 9.08 21.14
N ALA A 91 6.26 8.51 21.34
CA ALA A 91 7.51 9.02 20.78
C ALA A 91 7.70 8.58 19.32
N LYS A 92 7.21 7.40 18.91
CA LYS A 92 7.16 6.98 17.51
C LYS A 92 6.03 7.64 16.75
N LEU A 93 4.89 7.85 17.39
CA LEU A 93 3.81 8.65 16.81
C LEU A 93 4.16 10.13 16.85
N GLY A 94 4.84 10.58 17.89
CA GLY A 94 5.41 11.91 18.02
C GLY A 94 6.53 12.10 17.01
N GLN A 95 7.31 11.07 16.68
CA GLN A 95 8.11 11.02 15.45
C GLN A 95 7.16 11.11 14.27
N MET A 96 6.28 10.17 13.95
CA MET A 96 5.38 10.26 12.78
C MET A 96 4.59 11.59 12.65
N ALA A 97 4.21 12.24 13.74
CA ALA A 97 3.47 13.51 13.80
C ALA A 97 4.39 14.75 13.81
N SER A 98 5.59 14.69 14.40
CA SER A 98 6.64 15.72 14.24
C SER A 98 7.36 15.59 12.90
N PHE A 99 7.35 14.40 12.31
CA PHE A 99 7.67 14.07 10.94
C PHE A 99 6.66 14.70 9.97
N GLY A 100 5.45 15.05 10.42
CA GLY A 100 4.54 15.95 9.69
C GLY A 100 5.13 17.34 9.38
N LYS A 101 6.32 17.65 9.89
CA LYS A 101 7.13 18.84 9.55
C LYS A 101 8.41 18.53 8.75
N SER A 102 8.67 17.25 8.43
CA SER A 102 9.89 16.73 7.81
C SER A 102 9.60 16.23 6.38
N SER A 103 10.55 16.44 5.46
CA SER A 103 10.49 16.03 4.06
C SER A 103 10.20 14.52 3.84
N LEU A 104 10.52 13.68 4.83
CA LEU A 104 10.27 12.23 4.81
C LEU A 104 8.78 11.87 4.89
N ASP A 105 7.92 12.72 5.46
CA ASP A 105 6.48 12.42 5.56
C ASP A 105 5.71 12.87 4.31
N GLU A 106 6.10 14.01 3.71
CA GLU A 106 5.58 14.43 2.41
C GLU A 106 5.85 13.35 1.34
N THR A 107 7.01 12.69 1.41
CA THR A 107 7.32 11.58 0.50
C THR A 107 6.38 10.37 0.69
N SER A 108 5.99 10.07 1.92
CA SER A 108 5.11 8.94 2.24
C SER A 108 3.66 9.22 1.84
N VAL A 109 3.19 10.45 2.07
CA VAL A 109 1.86 10.90 1.64
C VAL A 109 1.77 10.89 0.11
N ARG A 110 2.74 11.52 -0.59
CA ARG A 110 2.78 11.52 -2.06
C ARG A 110 2.84 10.11 -2.64
N ARG A 111 3.67 9.23 -2.07
CA ARG A 111 3.72 7.82 -2.50
C ARG A 111 2.35 7.16 -2.37
N ASN A 112 1.64 7.41 -1.28
CA ASN A 112 0.31 6.85 -1.07
C ASN A 112 -0.72 7.39 -2.07
N ASP A 113 -0.64 8.66 -2.44
CA ASP A 113 -1.50 9.26 -3.47
C ASP A 113 -1.29 8.58 -4.83
N TYR A 114 -0.03 8.39 -5.24
CA TYR A 114 0.29 7.67 -6.47
C TYR A 114 -0.21 6.22 -6.44
N ALA A 115 -0.03 5.52 -5.31
CA ALA A 115 -0.54 4.17 -5.13
C ALA A 115 -2.07 4.12 -5.23
N THR A 116 -2.76 5.09 -4.63
CA THR A 116 -4.23 5.16 -4.63
C THR A 116 -4.78 5.49 -6.01
N ILE A 117 -4.19 6.47 -6.71
CA ILE A 117 -4.54 6.81 -8.09
C ILE A 117 -4.30 5.61 -9.01
N GLY A 118 -3.12 4.98 -8.90
CA GLY A 118 -2.78 3.77 -9.65
C GLY A 118 -3.78 2.65 -9.41
N ALA A 119 -4.17 2.41 -8.15
CA ALA A 119 -5.17 1.42 -7.78
C ALA A 119 -6.54 1.74 -8.40
N ALA A 120 -7.02 2.97 -8.29
CA ALA A 120 -8.32 3.37 -8.85
C ALA A 120 -8.36 3.24 -10.38
N LEU A 121 -7.33 3.72 -11.07
CA LEU A 121 -7.24 3.66 -12.53
C LEU A 121 -7.17 2.20 -13.03
N SER A 122 -6.30 1.40 -12.42
CA SER A 122 -6.17 -0.01 -12.80
C SER A 122 -7.41 -0.84 -12.47
N ALA A 123 -8.11 -0.55 -11.36
CA ALA A 123 -9.38 -1.21 -11.00
C ALA A 123 -10.47 -0.99 -12.06
N LEU A 124 -10.43 0.16 -12.76
CA LEU A 124 -11.36 0.48 -13.83
C LEU A 124 -10.91 -0.05 -15.20
N LEU A 125 -9.62 0.10 -15.53
CA LEU A 125 -9.07 -0.29 -16.83
C LEU A 125 -8.95 -1.81 -16.97
N THR A 126 -8.61 -2.53 -15.91
CA THR A 126 -8.42 -3.99 -15.94
C THR A 126 -9.69 -4.73 -16.38
N PRO A 127 -10.89 -4.47 -15.81
CA PRO A 127 -12.12 -5.07 -16.30
C PRO A 127 -12.48 -4.60 -17.71
N ALA A 128 -12.22 -3.33 -18.06
CA ALA A 128 -12.46 -2.85 -19.42
C ALA A 128 -11.67 -3.64 -20.48
N ILE A 129 -10.43 -4.03 -20.17
CA ILE A 129 -9.55 -4.77 -21.10
C ILE A 129 -9.81 -6.29 -21.04
N PHE A 130 -10.09 -6.85 -19.85
CA PHE A 130 -10.09 -8.30 -19.62
C PHE A 130 -11.45 -8.88 -19.22
N LEU A 131 -12.57 -8.17 -19.45
CA LEU A 131 -13.92 -8.54 -19.02
C LEU A 131 -14.32 -9.99 -19.35
N LYS A 132 -13.85 -10.54 -20.48
CA LYS A 132 -14.14 -11.91 -20.93
C LYS A 132 -13.18 -12.98 -20.39
N ARG A 133 -12.08 -12.59 -19.74
CA ARG A 133 -10.98 -13.51 -19.34
C ARG A 133 -11.00 -13.90 -17.86
N ALA A 134 -11.75 -13.18 -17.02
CA ALA A 134 -11.90 -13.47 -15.59
C ALA A 134 -13.19 -12.84 -15.04
N PRO A 135 -13.70 -13.30 -13.88
CA PRO A 135 -14.87 -12.69 -13.25
C PRO A 135 -14.56 -11.27 -12.75
N LEU A 136 -15.55 -10.37 -12.84
CA LEU A 136 -15.44 -8.96 -12.49
C LEU A 136 -14.77 -8.68 -11.13
N PRO A 137 -15.15 -9.35 -10.02
CA PRO A 137 -14.52 -9.08 -8.72
C PRO A 137 -13.01 -9.36 -8.74
N ALA A 138 -12.58 -10.40 -9.45
CA ALA A 138 -11.16 -10.72 -9.58
C ALA A 138 -10.44 -9.65 -10.42
N LEU A 139 -11.05 -9.19 -11.51
CA LEU A 139 -10.47 -8.15 -12.37
C LEU A 139 -10.34 -6.81 -11.64
N VAL A 140 -11.36 -6.40 -10.88
CA VAL A 140 -11.36 -5.14 -10.12
C VAL A 140 -10.35 -5.21 -8.99
N LEU A 141 -10.41 -6.24 -8.13
CA LEU A 141 -9.50 -6.36 -6.97
C LEU A 141 -8.06 -6.65 -7.40
N GLY A 142 -7.87 -7.52 -8.39
CA GLY A 142 -6.57 -7.85 -8.95
C GLY A 142 -5.95 -6.66 -9.68
N GLY A 143 -6.75 -5.95 -10.47
CA GLY A 143 -6.37 -4.71 -11.12
C GLY A 143 -5.95 -3.66 -10.10
N ALA A 144 -6.82 -3.36 -9.13
CA ALA A 144 -6.53 -2.43 -8.04
C ALA A 144 -5.22 -2.75 -7.33
N SER A 145 -4.97 -4.03 -7.04
CA SER A 145 -3.73 -4.47 -6.39
C SER A 145 -2.51 -4.21 -7.27
N VAL A 146 -2.57 -4.56 -8.56
CA VAL A 146 -1.47 -4.29 -9.50
C VAL A 146 -1.19 -2.79 -9.58
N GLY A 147 -2.23 -1.95 -9.72
CA GLY A 147 -2.03 -0.51 -9.78
C GLY A 147 -1.59 0.12 -8.47
N LEU A 148 -1.96 -0.47 -7.33
CA LEU A 148 -1.48 -0.06 -6.01
C LEU A 148 0.05 -0.27 -5.90
N GLY A 149 0.54 -1.44 -6.34
CA GLY A 149 1.97 -1.71 -6.41
C GLY A 149 2.71 -0.84 -7.42
N LEU A 150 2.16 -0.69 -8.63
CA LEU A 150 2.77 0.12 -9.70
C LEU A 150 2.76 1.61 -9.38
N GLY A 151 1.70 2.14 -8.77
CA GLY A 151 1.64 3.54 -8.34
C GLY A 151 2.67 3.84 -7.26
N ALA A 152 2.81 2.94 -6.28
CA ALA A 152 3.87 3.05 -5.27
C ALA A 152 5.28 3.00 -5.88
N ALA A 153 5.51 2.15 -6.89
CA ALA A 153 6.78 2.07 -7.61
C ALA A 153 7.03 3.31 -8.49
N GLY A 154 5.99 3.83 -9.13
CA GLY A 154 6.04 5.03 -9.97
C GLY A 154 6.56 6.25 -9.22
N TYR A 155 6.19 6.40 -7.95
CA TYR A 155 6.75 7.43 -7.07
C TYR A 155 8.29 7.33 -6.94
N TYR A 156 8.82 6.12 -6.74
CA TYR A 156 10.28 5.91 -6.63
C TYR A 156 11.00 6.16 -7.96
N ILE A 157 10.38 5.77 -9.08
CA ILE A 157 10.94 5.99 -10.42
C ILE A 157 10.96 7.48 -10.74
N GLU A 158 9.90 8.21 -10.42
CA GLU A 158 9.83 9.65 -10.61
C GLU A 158 10.86 10.38 -9.76
N GLY A 159 11.03 9.99 -8.50
CA GLY A 159 12.09 10.53 -7.64
C GLY A 159 13.51 10.27 -8.16
N ALA A 160 13.75 9.08 -8.74
CA ALA A 160 15.03 8.76 -9.37
C ALA A 160 15.27 9.54 -10.68
N THR A 161 14.20 9.85 -11.42
CA THR A 161 14.28 10.50 -12.74
C THR A 161 14.39 12.03 -12.62
N LYS A 162 13.75 12.62 -11.60
CA LYS A 162 13.78 14.07 -11.35
C LYS A 162 15.04 14.55 -10.62
N GLY A 163 15.90 13.64 -10.15
CA GLY A 163 17.22 13.98 -9.60
C GLY A 163 17.18 14.87 -8.35
N GLU A 164 16.12 14.83 -7.55
CA GLU A 164 16.09 15.59 -6.31
C GLU A 164 17.05 14.98 -5.27
N PRO A 165 17.92 15.79 -4.65
CA PRO A 165 18.94 15.30 -3.73
C PRO A 165 18.28 14.74 -2.46
N LYS A 166 18.59 13.47 -2.15
CA LYS A 166 18.27 12.85 -0.87
C LYS A 166 18.92 13.66 0.25
N ALA A 167 18.11 14.34 1.07
CA ALA A 167 18.52 14.65 2.43
C ALA A 167 18.61 13.31 3.18
N VAL A 168 19.86 12.88 3.40
CA VAL A 168 20.23 11.77 4.27
C VAL A 168 19.79 12.06 5.70
#